data_AF-A0A1V1NTW3-F1
#
_entry.id   AF-A0A1V1NTW3-F1
#
_cell.length_a   1.000
_cell.length_b   1.000
_cell.length_c   1.000
_cell.angle_alpha   90.00
_cell.angle_beta   90.00
_cell.angle_gamma   90.00
#
_symmetry.space_group_name_H-M   'P 1'
#
loop_
_entity.id
_entity.type
_entity.pdbx_description
1 polymer ?
#
loop_
_entity_poly.entity_id
_entity_poly.type
_entity_poly.pdbx_seq_one_letter_code
_entity_poly.pdbx_strand_id
1 'polypeptide(L)'
;MVNKEVVKTSLLSKFYSEIKGKEWIVFTHFIGATQESSSLYYLLRRIYKFLKPYYTNNDAPSTNNDAPLLDVNKLVQIIKICLEKSPSTKLLIIIDALNHLEDKSFYDLDWLPNTLADNIKIIISTLDEGKSKLFLEHKKFVRYRIVLLNEDECREIVQKIPSIFLKSLNNDQVNKIVNKIVYINKRPNPLYLRVILEELRIFGSFFY
;
A
#
# COMPACT_ATOMS: atom_id res chain seq x y z
N MET A 1 -6.32 13.80 -17.93
CA MET A 1 -6.18 13.79 -16.46
C MET A 1 -5.86 12.38 -16.02
N VAL A 2 -4.75 12.21 -15.31
CA VAL A 2 -4.23 10.89 -14.93
C VAL A 2 -5.07 10.35 -13.77
N ASN A 3 -5.67 9.18 -13.96
CA ASN A 3 -6.41 8.42 -12.95
C ASN A 3 -5.43 7.86 -11.90
N LYS A 4 -4.92 8.74 -11.03
CA LYS A 4 -3.80 8.44 -10.13
C LYS A 4 -4.20 7.88 -8.77
N GLU A 5 -5.47 7.95 -8.39
CA GLU A 5 -5.86 7.69 -7.01
C GLU A 5 -6.84 6.53 -6.91
N VAL A 6 -6.30 5.33 -7.08
CA VAL A 6 -6.95 4.10 -6.65
C VAL A 6 -6.72 3.95 -5.15
N VAL A 7 -7.73 3.53 -4.38
CA VAL A 7 -7.70 3.46 -2.90
C VAL A 7 -6.86 2.29 -2.35
N LYS A 8 -5.66 2.08 -2.91
CA LYS A 8 -4.75 0.97 -2.55
C LYS A 8 -4.39 1.03 -1.07
N THR A 9 -4.14 2.23 -0.54
CA THR A 9 -3.88 2.47 0.89
C THR A 9 -5.05 2.00 1.77
N SER A 10 -6.31 2.27 1.40
CA SER A 10 -7.46 1.79 2.18
C SER A 10 -7.65 0.28 2.07
N LEU A 11 -7.41 -0.31 0.88
CA LEU A 11 -7.44 -1.76 0.72
C LEU A 11 -6.37 -2.44 1.61
N LEU A 12 -5.14 -1.92 1.59
CA LEU A 12 -4.05 -2.43 2.42
C LEU A 12 -4.32 -2.22 3.92
N SER A 13 -4.94 -1.11 4.31
CA SER A 13 -5.33 -0.85 5.70
C SER A 13 -6.40 -1.83 6.17
N LYS A 14 -7.40 -2.12 5.33
CA LYS A 14 -8.44 -3.12 5.61
C LYS A 14 -7.83 -4.52 5.72
N PHE A 15 -6.97 -4.90 4.78
CA PHE A 15 -6.24 -6.16 4.81
C PHE A 15 -5.38 -6.31 6.08
N TYR A 16 -4.65 -5.26 6.47
CA TYR A 16 -3.91 -5.23 7.72
C TYR A 16 -4.84 -5.47 8.93
N SER A 17 -6.00 -4.80 8.98
CA SER A 17 -6.96 -4.97 10.10
C SER A 17 -7.48 -6.40 10.23
N GLU A 18 -7.60 -7.13 9.11
CA GLU A 18 -8.08 -8.51 9.06
C GLU A 18 -7.02 -9.55 9.38
N ILE A 19 -5.75 -9.19 9.25
CA ILE A 19 -4.61 -10.08 9.54
C ILE A 19 -4.03 -9.82 10.92
N LYS A 20 -4.17 -8.61 11.45
CA LYS A 20 -3.70 -8.25 12.79
C LYS A 20 -4.30 -9.20 13.83
N GLY A 21 -3.44 -9.84 14.62
CA GLY A 21 -3.83 -10.82 15.65
C GLY A 21 -3.95 -12.26 15.15
N LYS A 22 -3.65 -12.54 13.87
CA LYS A 22 -3.48 -13.90 13.34
C LYS A 22 -2.01 -14.33 13.44
N GLU A 23 -1.66 -15.43 12.77
CA GLU A 23 -0.32 -16.02 12.75
C GLU A 23 0.81 -15.11 12.21
N TRP A 24 0.47 -14.01 11.54
CA TRP A 24 1.45 -13.13 10.89
C TRP A 24 1.80 -11.92 11.75
N ILE A 25 3.09 -11.68 11.93
CA ILE A 25 3.61 -10.43 12.46
C ILE A 25 3.79 -9.46 11.29
N VAL A 26 3.13 -8.31 11.37
CA VAL A 26 2.98 -7.42 10.23
C VAL A 26 3.79 -6.13 10.42
N PHE A 27 4.62 -5.82 9.43
CA PHE A 27 5.29 -4.54 9.25
C PHE A 27 4.59 -3.74 8.16
N THR A 28 4.32 -2.46 8.42
CA THR A 28 3.73 -1.54 7.45
C THR A 28 4.60 -0.30 7.28
N HIS A 29 4.84 0.09 6.02
CA HIS A 29 5.50 1.33 5.69
C HIS A 29 4.75 2.06 4.57
N PHE A 30 4.34 3.30 4.85
CA PHE A 30 3.63 4.16 3.91
C PHE A 30 4.58 5.25 3.44
N ILE A 31 4.97 5.19 2.17
CA ILE A 31 5.92 6.12 1.57
C ILE A 31 5.20 7.44 1.29
N GLY A 32 5.84 8.56 1.63
CA GLY A 32 5.26 9.91 1.49
C GLY A 32 4.42 10.37 2.68
N ALA A 33 4.31 9.55 3.74
CA ALA A 33 3.65 9.96 4.98
C ALA A 33 4.48 10.99 5.78
N THR A 34 5.81 10.94 5.66
CA THR A 34 6.76 11.95 6.18
C THR A 34 7.90 12.17 5.20
N GLN A 35 8.67 13.26 5.37
CA GLN A 35 9.82 13.55 4.51
C GLN A 35 10.90 12.44 4.59
N GLU A 36 11.04 11.78 5.73
CA GLU A 36 11.99 10.67 5.92
C GLU A 36 11.49 9.35 5.33
N SER A 37 10.18 9.21 5.10
CA SER A 37 9.58 7.98 4.55
C SER A 37 9.87 7.77 3.06
N SER A 38 10.35 8.79 2.35
CA SER A 38 10.80 8.68 0.95
C SER A 38 12.26 8.20 0.81
N SER A 39 12.95 7.97 1.92
CA SER A 39 14.36 7.55 1.95
C SER A 39 14.54 6.04 2.08
N LEU A 40 15.33 5.48 1.16
CA LEU A 40 15.76 4.08 1.17
C LEU A 40 16.43 3.68 2.49
N TYR A 41 17.34 4.53 2.97
CA TYR A 41 18.06 4.30 4.22
C TYR A 41 17.12 4.10 5.42
N TYR A 42 16.16 5.01 5.59
CA TYR A 42 15.22 4.94 6.71
C TYR A 42 14.27 3.75 6.59
N LEU A 43 13.83 3.41 5.37
CA LEU A 43 13.04 2.21 5.12
C LEU A 43 13.81 0.94 5.50
N LEU A 44 15.02 0.72 4.96
CA LEU A 44 15.81 -0.47 5.28
C LEU A 44 16.15 -0.55 6.76
N ARG A 45 16.49 0.57 7.40
CA ARG A 45 16.76 0.62 8.84
C ARG A 45 15.53 0.21 9.66
N ARG A 46 14.32 0.63 9.25
CA ARG A 46 13.07 0.21 9.91
C ARG A 46 12.77 -1.27 9.67
N ILE A 47 12.97 -1.77 8.45
CA ILE A 47 12.82 -3.21 8.15
C ILE A 47 13.80 -4.02 8.99
N TYR A 48 15.07 -3.61 9.06
CA TYR A 48 16.09 -4.32 9.84
C TYR A 48 15.69 -4.39 11.32
N LYS A 49 15.31 -3.26 11.92
CA LYS A 49 14.84 -3.22 13.31
C LYS A 49 13.62 -4.11 13.54
N PHE A 50 12.73 -4.21 12.55
CA PHE A 50 11.58 -5.11 12.60
C PHE A 50 11.97 -6.59 12.50
N LEU A 51 12.91 -6.93 11.62
CA LEU A 51 13.35 -8.31 11.40
C LEU A 51 14.19 -8.83 12.57
N LYS A 52 15.08 -8.00 13.12
CA LYS A 52 16.11 -8.38 14.10
C LYS A 52 15.62 -9.28 15.25
N PRO A 53 14.46 -9.04 15.90
CA PRO A 53 13.99 -9.87 17.02
C PRO A 53 13.64 -11.32 16.64
N TYR A 54 13.46 -11.62 15.36
CA TYR A 54 12.96 -12.91 14.87
C TYR A 54 14.05 -13.81 14.27
N TYR A 55 15.32 -13.40 14.37
CA TYR A 55 16.46 -14.21 13.99
C TYR A 55 17.31 -14.51 15.22
N THR A 56 17.93 -15.69 15.26
CA THR A 56 18.89 -15.99 16.32
C THR A 56 20.16 -15.17 16.12
N ASN A 57 20.94 -14.95 17.18
CA ASN A 57 22.20 -14.19 17.13
C ASN A 57 23.23 -14.76 16.13
N ASN A 58 23.10 -16.04 15.75
CA ASN A 58 23.95 -16.69 14.75
C ASN A 58 23.40 -16.57 13.31
N ASP A 59 22.11 -16.24 13.17
CA ASP A 59 21.42 -16.19 11.87
C ASP A 59 21.34 -14.79 11.28
N ALA A 60 21.21 -13.77 12.13
CA ALA A 60 21.35 -12.38 11.71
C ALA A 60 22.83 -12.01 11.57
N PRO A 61 23.24 -11.28 10.52
CA PRO A 61 24.59 -10.72 10.46
C PRO A 61 24.84 -9.87 11.72
N SER A 62 25.77 -10.30 12.56
CA SER A 62 26.02 -9.67 13.86
C SER A 62 26.50 -8.23 13.67
N THR A 63 25.60 -7.26 13.88
CA THR A 63 26.00 -5.85 13.98
C THR A 63 26.43 -5.63 15.42
N ASN A 64 27.64 -6.06 15.78
CA ASN A 64 28.17 -5.97 17.16
C ASN A 64 28.25 -4.52 17.68
N ASN A 65 28.17 -3.54 16.78
CA ASN A 65 27.92 -2.13 17.05
C ASN A 65 26.88 -1.66 16.04
N ASP A 66 26.06 -0.64 16.34
CA ASP A 66 25.09 -0.06 15.37
C ASP A 66 25.74 0.57 14.12
N ALA A 67 27.07 0.45 13.93
CA ALA A 67 27.84 0.93 12.79
C ALA A 67 27.33 0.45 11.41
N PRO A 68 26.81 -0.78 11.21
CA PRO A 68 26.20 -1.21 9.96
C PRO A 68 24.90 -0.46 9.65
N LEU A 69 24.28 0.20 10.64
CA LEU A 69 23.14 1.09 10.42
C LEU A 69 23.54 2.43 9.82
N LEU A 70 24.82 2.74 9.60
CA LEU A 70 25.25 4.01 9.00
C LEU A 70 25.58 3.88 7.49
N ASP A 71 25.64 2.66 6.97
CA ASP A 71 26.01 2.35 5.59
C ASP A 71 24.85 1.65 4.88
N VAL A 72 24.29 2.32 3.87
CA VAL A 72 23.15 1.81 3.08
C VAL A 72 23.49 0.50 2.38
N ASN A 73 24.70 0.35 1.85
CA ASN A 73 25.08 -0.86 1.11
C ASN A 73 25.17 -2.08 2.03
N LYS A 74 25.69 -1.89 3.25
CA LYS A 74 25.68 -2.92 4.28
C LYS A 74 24.25 -3.27 4.70
N LEU A 75 23.39 -2.27 4.88
CA LEU A 75 21.97 -2.50 5.16
C LEU A 75 21.30 -3.33 4.05
N VAL A 76 21.53 -3.00 2.79
CA VAL A 76 21.04 -3.75 1.63
C VAL A 76 21.44 -5.22 1.73
N GLN A 77 22.72 -5.51 1.98
CA GLN A 77 23.22 -6.88 2.10
C GLN A 77 22.60 -7.63 3.29
N ILE A 78 22.52 -6.98 4.45
CA ILE A 78 21.93 -7.58 5.66
C ILE A 78 20.45 -7.90 5.43
N ILE A 79 19.70 -6.99 4.83
CA ILE A 79 18.28 -7.19 4.54
C ILE A 79 18.08 -8.37 3.57
N LYS A 80 18.89 -8.48 2.51
CA LYS A 80 18.84 -9.65 1.61
C LYS A 80 18.99 -10.96 2.38
N ILE A 81 20.04 -11.05 3.19
CA ILE A 81 20.33 -12.26 3.97
C ILE A 81 19.17 -12.58 4.91
N CYS A 82 18.63 -11.58 5.61
CA CYS A 82 17.48 -11.80 6.48
C CYS A 82 16.27 -12.30 5.67
N LEU A 83 15.93 -11.66 4.55
CA LEU A 83 14.77 -12.04 3.74
C LEU A 83 14.88 -13.42 3.06
N GLU A 84 16.11 -13.91 2.82
CA GLU A 84 16.38 -15.25 2.29
C GLU A 84 16.37 -16.33 3.38
N LYS A 85 16.69 -15.98 4.63
CA LYS A 85 16.69 -16.90 5.77
C LYS A 85 15.30 -17.01 6.40
N SER A 86 15.00 -18.19 6.93
CA SER A 86 13.71 -18.42 7.62
C SER A 86 13.74 -17.84 9.04
N PRO A 87 12.90 -16.82 9.37
CA PRO A 87 12.73 -16.35 10.74
C PRO A 87 12.04 -17.40 11.63
N SER A 88 12.01 -17.18 12.93
CA SER A 88 11.31 -18.04 13.89
C SER A 88 9.77 -17.97 13.82
N THR A 89 9.22 -17.09 12.97
CA THR A 89 7.78 -16.80 12.90
C THR A 89 7.37 -16.37 11.48
N LYS A 90 6.06 -16.20 11.23
CA LYS A 90 5.55 -15.73 9.93
C LYS A 90 5.56 -14.20 9.88
N LEU A 91 6.25 -13.63 8.91
CA LEU A 91 6.43 -12.18 8.75
C LEU A 91 5.76 -11.68 7.48
N LEU A 92 4.99 -10.60 7.60
CA LEU A 92 4.35 -9.92 6.47
C LEU A 92 4.85 -8.47 6.40
N ILE A 93 5.46 -8.09 5.28
CA ILE A 93 5.96 -6.74 5.04
C ILE A 93 5.06 -6.08 4.00
N ILE A 94 4.42 -4.97 4.37
CA ILE A 94 3.56 -4.19 3.49
C ILE A 94 4.23 -2.84 3.24
N ILE A 95 4.49 -2.54 1.96
CA ILE A 95 5.06 -1.27 1.51
C ILE A 95 4.03 -0.60 0.58
N ASP A 96 3.51 0.55 0.99
CA ASP A 96 2.56 1.32 0.21
C ASP A 96 3.24 2.47 -0.53
N ALA A 97 2.78 2.74 -1.75
CA ALA A 97 3.18 3.90 -2.55
C ALA A 97 4.67 3.90 -2.99
N LEU A 98 5.19 2.75 -3.46
CA LEU A 98 6.58 2.59 -3.91
C LEU A 98 7.06 3.66 -4.90
N ASN A 99 6.15 4.16 -5.72
CA ASN A 99 6.41 5.18 -6.74
C ASN A 99 6.71 6.58 -6.16
N HIS A 100 6.55 6.80 -4.86
CA HIS A 100 6.87 8.07 -4.18
C HIS A 100 8.28 8.09 -3.57
N LEU A 101 9.10 7.07 -3.80
CA LEU A 101 10.49 7.07 -3.34
C LEU A 101 11.35 8.02 -4.17
N GLU A 102 12.13 8.85 -3.50
CA GLU A 102 12.97 9.85 -4.17
C GLU A 102 14.33 9.27 -4.58
N ASP A 103 14.77 8.19 -3.91
CA ASP A 103 16.08 7.59 -4.12
C ASP A 103 16.11 6.73 -5.39
N LYS A 104 16.89 7.17 -6.39
CA LYS A 104 17.06 6.48 -7.67
C LYS A 104 17.60 5.05 -7.51
N SER A 105 18.40 4.79 -6.48
CA SER A 105 18.98 3.48 -6.20
C SER A 105 17.97 2.47 -5.60
N PHE A 106 16.85 2.95 -5.07
CA PHE A 106 15.78 2.07 -4.57
C PHE A 106 15.02 1.39 -5.72
N TYR A 107 14.91 2.08 -6.86
CA TYR A 107 14.07 1.62 -7.95
C TYR A 107 14.52 0.27 -8.49
N ASP A 108 15.83 -0.02 -8.47
CA ASP A 108 16.39 -1.30 -8.88
C ASP A 108 15.93 -2.47 -7.99
N LEU A 109 15.26 -2.19 -6.85
CA LEU A 109 14.82 -3.16 -5.85
C LEU A 109 15.97 -4.07 -5.42
N ASP A 110 17.19 -3.54 -5.45
CA ASP A 110 18.39 -4.32 -5.18
C ASP A 110 18.33 -4.96 -3.82
N TRP A 111 17.83 -4.26 -2.79
CA TRP A 111 17.63 -4.78 -1.43
C TRP A 111 16.70 -5.98 -1.33
N LEU A 112 15.82 -6.19 -2.30
CA LEU A 112 14.88 -7.29 -2.31
C LEU A 112 15.55 -8.50 -2.99
N PRO A 113 15.70 -9.65 -2.32
CA PRO A 113 16.29 -10.83 -2.93
C PRO A 113 15.40 -11.43 -4.04
N ASN A 114 15.95 -12.36 -4.82
CA ASN A 114 15.17 -13.10 -5.84
C ASN A 114 14.35 -14.25 -5.25
N THR A 115 14.79 -14.75 -4.10
CA THR A 115 14.15 -15.80 -3.32
C THR A 115 13.83 -15.25 -1.94
N LEU A 116 12.67 -15.64 -1.41
CA LEU A 116 12.25 -15.28 -0.05
C LEU A 116 12.06 -16.56 0.74
N ALA A 117 12.33 -16.50 2.04
CA ALA A 117 11.95 -17.58 2.93
C ALA A 117 10.42 -17.78 2.94
N ASP A 118 9.97 -19.03 3.08
CA ASP A 118 8.56 -19.39 2.90
C ASP A 118 7.62 -18.68 3.88
N ASN A 119 8.12 -18.43 5.09
CA ASN A 119 7.45 -17.72 6.17
C ASN A 119 7.56 -16.20 6.08
N ILE A 120 8.10 -15.65 5.00
CA ILE A 120 8.09 -14.22 4.70
C ILE A 120 7.20 -13.95 3.49
N LYS A 121 6.30 -12.98 3.62
CA LYS A 121 5.52 -12.44 2.50
C LYS A 121 5.70 -10.94 2.41
N ILE A 122 5.76 -10.44 1.19
CA ILE A 122 5.95 -9.01 0.91
C ILE A 122 4.84 -8.56 -0.04
N ILE A 123 4.14 -7.50 0.34
CA ILE A 123 3.11 -6.87 -0.46
C ILE A 123 3.57 -5.45 -0.76
N ILE A 124 3.62 -5.10 -2.04
CA ILE A 124 4.05 -3.79 -2.50
C ILE A 124 2.94 -3.16 -3.34
N SER A 125 2.61 -1.92 -3.02
CA SER A 125 1.70 -1.08 -3.78
C SER A 125 2.49 -0.07 -4.61
N THR A 126 2.15 0.09 -5.88
CA THR A 126 2.75 1.10 -6.77
C THR A 126 1.78 1.48 -7.89
N LEU A 127 2.03 2.60 -8.58
CA LEU A 127 1.34 2.95 -9.82
C LEU A 127 1.79 2.04 -10.98
N ASP A 128 0.87 1.73 -11.90
CA ASP A 128 1.14 0.89 -13.09
C ASP A 128 1.78 1.72 -14.23
N GLU A 129 2.68 2.62 -13.86
CA GLU A 129 3.38 3.54 -14.77
C GLU A 129 4.72 3.98 -14.18
N GLY A 130 5.63 4.38 -15.05
CA GLY A 130 6.94 4.90 -14.67
C GLY A 130 7.95 3.83 -14.28
N LYS A 131 9.01 4.26 -13.59
CA LYS A 131 10.19 3.45 -13.30
C LYS A 131 9.87 2.21 -12.47
N SER A 132 9.01 2.34 -11.46
CA SER A 132 8.62 1.22 -10.58
C SER A 132 8.07 0.01 -11.34
N LYS A 133 7.37 0.22 -12.46
CA LYS A 133 6.85 -0.86 -13.31
C LYS A 133 7.96 -1.70 -13.95
N LEU A 134 8.94 -1.04 -14.57
CA LEU A 134 10.05 -1.71 -15.27
C LEU A 134 10.82 -2.63 -14.32
N PHE A 135 11.00 -2.22 -13.06
CA PHE A 135 11.73 -3.02 -12.08
C PHE A 135 10.93 -4.20 -11.55
N LEU A 136 9.61 -4.05 -11.43
CA LEU A 136 8.74 -5.18 -11.10
C LEU A 136 8.72 -6.23 -12.22
N GLU A 137 9.05 -5.88 -13.47
CA GLU A 137 9.14 -6.82 -14.61
C GLU A 137 10.30 -7.81 -14.47
N HIS A 138 11.41 -7.41 -13.85
CA HIS A 138 12.60 -8.24 -13.67
C HIS A 138 12.51 -9.23 -12.50
N LYS A 139 11.46 -9.15 -11.67
CA LYS A 139 11.24 -9.99 -10.49
C LYS A 139 9.97 -10.82 -10.65
N LYS A 140 9.96 -12.03 -10.09
CA LYS A 140 8.80 -12.94 -10.10
C LYS A 140 7.75 -12.53 -9.04
N PHE A 141 7.08 -11.41 -9.25
CA PHE A 141 5.96 -10.99 -8.41
C PHE A 141 4.63 -11.53 -8.93
N VAL A 142 3.76 -11.95 -8.01
CA VAL A 142 2.33 -12.07 -8.31
C VAL A 142 1.74 -10.67 -8.35
N ARG A 143 1.14 -10.28 -9.48
CA ARG A 143 0.63 -8.92 -9.71
C ARG A 143 -0.89 -8.88 -9.65
N TYR A 144 -1.42 -7.97 -8.86
CA TYR A 144 -2.84 -7.66 -8.80
C TYR A 144 -3.08 -6.24 -9.30
N ARG A 145 -3.80 -6.11 -10.42
CA ARG A 145 -4.17 -4.80 -10.95
C ARG A 145 -5.48 -4.35 -10.33
N ILE A 146 -5.41 -3.29 -9.52
CA ILE A 146 -6.60 -2.64 -8.97
C ILE A 146 -7.05 -1.58 -9.97
N VAL A 147 -8.26 -1.75 -10.48
CA VAL A 147 -8.91 -0.81 -11.41
C VAL A 147 -9.83 0.14 -10.65
N LEU A 148 -10.22 1.23 -11.30
CA LEU A 148 -11.28 2.10 -10.81
C LEU A 148 -12.62 1.37 -10.79
N LEU A 149 -13.54 1.89 -9.98
CA LEU A 149 -14.90 1.38 -9.88
C LEU A 149 -15.57 1.43 -11.24
N ASN A 150 -16.38 0.41 -11.53
CA ASN A 150 -17.35 0.47 -12.61
C ASN A 150 -18.61 1.24 -12.15
N GLU A 151 -19.57 1.42 -13.06
CA GLU A 151 -20.79 2.17 -12.77
C GLU A 151 -21.68 1.47 -11.73
N ASP A 152 -21.79 0.14 -11.80
CA ASP A 152 -22.61 -0.67 -10.89
C ASP A 152 -22.04 -0.65 -9.47
N GLU A 153 -20.73 -0.80 -9.32
CA GLU A 153 -20.02 -0.67 -8.04
C GLU A 153 -20.18 0.74 -7.46
N CYS A 154 -20.09 1.78 -8.29
CA CYS A 154 -20.33 3.16 -7.88
C CYS A 154 -21.76 3.35 -7.36
N ARG A 155 -22.76 2.83 -8.10
CA ARG A 155 -24.17 2.88 -7.73
C ARG A 155 -24.43 2.17 -6.40
N GLU A 156 -23.86 0.99 -6.20
CA GLU A 156 -23.98 0.24 -4.95
C GLU A 156 -23.42 1.02 -3.76
N ILE A 157 -22.26 1.67 -3.93
CA ILE A 157 -21.64 2.51 -2.90
C ILE A 157 -22.53 3.73 -2.56
N VAL A 158 -23.05 4.41 -3.59
CA VAL A 158 -23.95 5.57 -3.43
C VAL A 158 -25.26 5.19 -2.73
N GLN A 159 -25.76 3.96 -2.89
CA GLN A 159 -26.94 3.48 -2.18
C GLN A 159 -26.65 3.08 -0.73
N LYS A 160 -25.56 2.35 -0.51
CA LYS A 160 -25.26 1.77 0.81
C LYS A 160 -24.71 2.78 1.80
N ILE A 161 -23.80 3.68 1.39
CA ILE A 161 -23.11 4.56 2.34
C ILE A 161 -24.03 5.62 2.98
N PRO A 162 -24.88 6.35 2.24
CA PRO A 162 -25.82 7.31 2.84
C PRO A 162 -26.82 6.66 3.81
N SER A 163 -27.22 5.42 3.51
CA SER A 163 -28.13 4.63 4.37
C SER A 163 -27.52 4.36 5.75
N ILE A 164 -26.18 4.27 5.86
CA ILE A 164 -25.46 4.18 7.15
C ILE A 164 -25.64 5.44 7.99
N PHE A 165 -25.87 6.60 7.34
CA PHE A 165 -26.12 7.89 8.00
C PHE A 165 -27.61 8.22 8.11
N LEU A 166 -28.50 7.22 8.04
CA LEU A 166 -29.95 7.36 8.08
C LEU A 166 -30.55 8.24 6.95
N LYS A 167 -29.80 8.47 5.87
CA LYS A 167 -30.27 9.17 4.67
C LYS A 167 -30.56 8.15 3.57
N SER A 168 -31.83 7.92 3.26
CA SER A 168 -32.22 7.14 2.09
C SER A 168 -32.27 8.06 0.86
N LEU A 169 -31.35 7.84 -0.08
CA LEU A 169 -31.44 8.46 -1.40
C LEU A 169 -32.46 7.68 -2.22
N ASN A 170 -33.35 8.37 -2.93
CA ASN A 170 -34.21 7.72 -3.90
C ASN A 170 -33.42 7.35 -5.16
N ASN A 171 -33.97 6.45 -5.98
CA ASN A 171 -33.28 5.96 -7.18
C ASN A 171 -32.92 7.07 -8.17
N ASP A 172 -33.72 8.14 -8.26
CA ASP A 172 -33.45 9.28 -9.14
C ASP A 172 -32.25 10.12 -8.68
N GLN A 173 -32.10 10.32 -7.37
CA GLN A 173 -30.94 11.00 -6.80
C GLN A 173 -29.67 10.18 -6.99
N VAL A 174 -29.74 8.86 -6.78
CA VAL A 174 -28.63 7.94 -7.05
C VAL A 174 -28.21 8.02 -8.52
N ASN A 175 -29.17 7.95 -9.45
CA ASN A 175 -28.92 8.08 -10.89
C ASN A 175 -28.23 9.40 -11.24
N LYS A 176 -28.71 10.53 -10.70
CA LYS A 176 -28.10 11.85 -10.95
C LYS A 176 -26.66 11.91 -10.47
N ILE A 177 -26.36 11.38 -9.29
CA ILE A 177 -25.01 11.37 -8.72
C ILE A 177 -24.08 10.48 -9.56
N VAL A 178 -24.50 9.24 -9.84
CA VAL A 178 -23.72 8.29 -10.64
C VAL A 178 -23.44 8.85 -12.03
N ASN A 179 -24.46 9.35 -12.74
CA ASN A 179 -24.30 9.93 -14.07
C ASN A 179 -23.36 11.13 -14.08
N LYS A 180 -23.44 12.01 -13.07
CA LYS A 180 -22.53 13.16 -12.95
C LYS A 180 -21.08 12.72 -12.71
N ILE A 181 -20.87 11.72 -11.85
CA ILE A 181 -19.54 11.16 -11.57
C ILE A 181 -18.94 10.48 -12.82
N VAL A 182 -19.74 9.67 -13.51
CA VAL A 182 -19.35 8.99 -14.75
C VAL A 182 -19.05 10.02 -15.86
N TYR A 183 -19.87 11.06 -16.00
CA TYR A 183 -19.64 12.13 -16.97
C TYR A 183 -18.31 12.86 -16.74
N ILE A 184 -17.99 13.20 -15.48
CA ILE A 184 -16.78 13.96 -15.14
C ILE A 184 -15.52 13.10 -15.30
N ASN A 185 -15.53 11.85 -14.83
CA ASN A 185 -14.30 11.05 -14.73
C ASN A 185 -14.18 9.89 -15.74
N LYS A 186 -15.19 9.64 -16.58
CA LYS A 186 -15.37 8.47 -17.47
C LYS A 186 -15.34 7.10 -16.77
N ARG A 187 -14.64 6.97 -15.65
CA ARG A 187 -14.68 5.88 -14.68
C ARG A 187 -14.77 6.48 -13.28
N PRO A 188 -15.74 6.06 -12.44
CA PRO A 188 -15.90 6.59 -11.10
C PRO A 188 -14.62 6.49 -10.25
N ASN A 189 -14.08 7.64 -9.85
CA ASN A 189 -12.98 7.72 -8.90
C ASN A 189 -13.53 7.57 -7.47
N PRO A 190 -13.11 6.55 -6.71
CA PRO A 190 -13.59 6.33 -5.34
C PRO A 190 -13.33 7.49 -4.37
N LEU A 191 -12.22 8.23 -4.51
CA LEU A 191 -11.94 9.38 -3.64
C LEU A 191 -12.89 10.54 -3.93
N TYR A 192 -13.14 10.80 -5.21
CA TYR A 192 -14.13 11.80 -5.61
C TYR A 192 -15.53 11.43 -5.11
N LEU A 193 -15.89 10.15 -5.21
CA LEU A 193 -17.14 9.63 -4.66
C LEU A 193 -17.20 9.82 -3.14
N ARG A 194 -16.12 9.55 -2.41
CA ARG A 194 -16.05 9.79 -0.96
C ARG A 194 -16.28 11.26 -0.60
N VAL A 195 -15.65 12.20 -1.34
CA VAL A 195 -15.86 13.64 -1.13
C VAL A 195 -17.32 14.01 -1.32
N ILE A 196 -17.95 13.56 -2.42
CA ILE A 196 -19.39 13.80 -2.66
C ILE A 196 -20.25 13.25 -1.52
N LEU A 197 -19.95 12.05 -1.04
CA LEU A 197 -20.72 11.42 0.03
C LEU A 197 -20.57 12.15 1.39
N GLU A 198 -19.38 12.65 1.72
CA GLU A 198 -19.17 13.49 2.91
C GLU A 198 -19.90 14.84 2.80
N GLU A 199 -19.88 15.47 1.62
CA GLU A 199 -20.65 16.69 1.35
C GLU A 199 -22.16 16.44 1.49
N LEU A 200 -22.67 15.33 0.96
CA LEU A 200 -24.09 14.93 1.13
C LEU A 200 -24.44 14.66 2.59
N ARG A 201 -23.50 14.11 3.37
CA ARG A 201 -23.67 13.91 4.80
C ARG A 201 -23.83 15.25 5.53
N ILE A 202 -23.00 16.24 5.23
CA ILE A 202 -22.98 17.55 5.89
C ILE A 202 -24.18 18.41 5.47
N PHE A 203 -24.39 18.59 4.17
CA PHE A 203 -25.28 19.64 3.67
C PHE A 203 -26.73 19.18 3.44
N GLY A 204 -27.02 17.88 3.34
CA GLY A 204 -28.39 17.36 3.24
C GLY A 204 -29.21 17.78 2.01
N SER A 205 -28.75 18.74 1.22
CA SER A 205 -29.45 19.29 0.06
C SER A 205 -28.44 19.86 -0.96
N PHE A 206 -28.08 19.07 -1.96
CA PHE A 206 -27.48 19.56 -3.21
C PHE A 206 -28.37 19.17 -4.39
N PHE A 207 -29.60 19.67 -4.39
CA PHE A 207 -30.47 19.61 -5.56
C PHE A 207 -31.26 20.92 -5.64
N TYR A 208 -30.68 21.90 -6.33
CA TYR A 208 -31.41 22.90 -7.10
C TYR A 208 -31.08 22.66 -8.57
#